data_AF-A0A081B1W7-F1
#
_entry.id   AF-A0A081B1W7-F1
#
_cell.length_a   1.000
_cell.length_b   1.000
_cell.length_c   1.000
_cell.angle_alpha   90.00
_cell.angle_beta   90.00
_cell.angle_gamma   90.00
#
_symmetry.space_group_name_H-M   'P 1'
#
loop_
_entity.id
_entity.type
_entity.pdbx_description
1 polymer ?
#
loop_
_entity_poly.entity_id
_entity_poly.type
_entity_poly.pdbx_seq_one_letter_code
_entity_poly.pdbx_strand_id
1 'polypeptide(L)' 'MSECDLDASDLEVTEELREAIAAQGIVLKVQGILKHRWNADMRDYELLISWDGLEAIEDS' A
#
# COMPACT_ATOMS: atom_id res chain seq x y z
N MET A 1 23.20 32.01 -0.55
CA MET A 1 22.31 31.06 -1.22
C MET A 1 22.87 29.67 -1.04
N SER A 2 22.35 28.94 -0.05
CA SER A 2 22.39 27.49 0.00
C SER A 2 20.96 27.08 0.27
N GLU A 3 20.32 26.48 -0.72
CA GLU A 3 18.88 26.16 -0.77
C GLU A 3 18.65 24.69 -0.37
N CYS A 4 19.49 24.14 0.50
CA CYS A 4 19.52 22.70 0.78
C CYS A 4 19.71 22.39 2.26
N ASP A 5 18.87 22.97 3.13
CA ASP A 5 18.63 22.46 4.49
C ASP A 5 17.19 22.82 4.86
N LEU A 6 16.22 22.38 4.04
CA LEU A 6 14.84 22.26 4.53
C LEU A 6 14.79 20.95 5.28
N ASP A 7 14.91 21.07 6.60
CA ASP A 7 14.85 19.96 7.52
C ASP A 7 13.56 19.17 7.28
N ALA A 8 13.68 17.89 6.95
CA ALA A 8 12.55 16.97 6.91
C ALA A 8 11.83 16.84 8.28
N SER A 9 12.33 17.51 9.32
CA SER A 9 11.76 17.54 10.66
C SER A 9 10.61 18.51 10.87
N ASP A 10 10.33 19.41 9.91
CA ASP A 10 9.29 20.46 10.06
C ASP A 10 8.03 20.18 9.23
N LEU A 11 7.76 18.91 8.91
CA LEU A 11 6.50 18.52 8.28
C LEU A 11 5.37 18.60 9.31
N GLU A 12 4.67 19.73 9.34
CA GLU A 12 3.44 19.88 10.10
C GLU A 12 2.39 18.93 9.52
N VAL A 13 2.09 17.84 10.24
CA VAL A 13 1.13 16.82 9.78
C VAL A 13 -0.29 17.36 9.94
N THR A 14 -0.74 18.13 8.96
CA THR A 14 -2.10 18.68 8.92
C THR A 14 -3.13 17.61 8.55
N GLU A 15 -4.40 17.85 8.85
CA GLU A 15 -5.48 16.91 8.51
C GLU A 15 -5.60 16.72 6.99
N GLU A 16 -5.41 17.80 6.22
CA GLU A 16 -5.41 17.75 4.75
C GLU A 16 -4.27 16.87 4.21
N LEU A 17 -3.10 16.91 4.84
CA LEU A 17 -1.98 16.05 4.47
C LEU A 17 -2.27 14.58 4.81
N ARG A 18 -2.94 14.31 5.92
CA ARG A 18 -3.34 12.94 6.32
C ARG A 18 -4.39 12.37 5.38
N GLU A 19 -5.41 13.15 5.04
CA GLU A 19 -6.43 12.77 4.06
C GLU A 19 -5.82 12.53 2.68
N ALA A 20 -4.86 13.38 2.26
CA ALA A 20 -4.15 13.20 1.00
C ALA A 20 -3.29 11.92 0.97
N ILE A 21 -2.56 11.61 2.05
CA ILE A 21 -1.78 10.38 2.17
C ILE A 21 -2.70 9.16 2.23
N ALA A 22 -3.81 9.23 2.98
CA ALA A 22 -4.78 8.14 3.03
C ALA A 22 -5.45 7.87 1.67
N ALA A 23 -5.64 8.92 0.86
CA ALA A 23 -6.14 8.80 -0.50
C ALA A 23 -5.09 8.26 -1.49
N GLN A 24 -3.80 8.47 -1.21
CA GLN A 24 -2.70 7.89 -1.97
C GLN A 24 -2.51 6.44 -1.51
N GLY A 25 -3.15 5.52 -2.24
CA GLY A 25 -3.00 4.08 -1.98
C GLY A 25 -1.52 3.66 -1.85
N ILE A 26 -1.27 2.61 -1.08
CA ILE A 26 0.08 2.14 -0.79
C ILE A 26 0.54 1.14 -1.87
N VAL A 27 1.82 1.21 -2.26
CA VAL A 27 2.44 0.19 -3.13
C VAL A 27 3.06 -0.88 -2.24
N LEU A 28 2.47 -2.07 -2.24
CA LEU A 28 2.97 -3.22 -1.49
C LEU A 28 3.81 -4.14 -2.39
N LYS A 29 4.86 -4.71 -1.80
CA LYS A 29 5.66 -5.75 -2.44
C LYS A 29 5.00 -7.11 -2.21
N VAL A 30 4.85 -7.88 -3.28
CA VAL A 30 4.33 -9.25 -3.22
C VAL A 30 5.42 -10.17 -2.67
N GLN A 31 5.07 -10.96 -1.66
CA GLN A 31 5.89 -12.07 -1.17
C GLN A 31 5.62 -13.35 -1.97
N GLY A 32 4.35 -13.64 -2.27
CA GLY A 32 3.99 -14.80 -3.09
C GLY A 32 2.53 -14.86 -3.49
N ILE A 33 2.23 -15.68 -4.50
CA ILE A 33 0.87 -16.05 -4.88
C ILE A 33 0.56 -17.38 -4.20
N LEU A 34 -0.37 -17.39 -3.25
CA LEU A 34 -0.70 -18.57 -2.45
C LEU A 34 -1.72 -19.47 -3.13
N LYS A 35 -2.75 -18.87 -3.76
CA LYS A 35 -3.83 -19.58 -4.46
C LYS A 35 -4.35 -18.76 -5.63
N HIS A 36 -5.01 -19.46 -6.54
CA HIS A 36 -5.81 -18.83 -7.58
C HIS A 36 -7.15 -19.57 -7.71
N ARG A 37 -8.22 -18.84 -8.05
CA ARG A 37 -9.52 -19.45 -8.41
C ARG A 37 -10.17 -18.66 -9.53
N TRP A 38 -10.97 -19.35 -10.34
CA TRP A 38 -11.91 -18.69 -11.23
C TRP A 38 -13.14 -18.30 -10.44
N ASN A 39 -13.51 -17.01 -10.46
CA ASN A 39 -14.78 -16.53 -9.95
C ASN A 39 -15.76 -16.40 -11.13
N ALA A 40 -16.75 -17.29 -11.19
CA ALA A 40 -17.73 -17.31 -12.27
C ALA A 40 -18.67 -16.09 -12.26
N ASP A 41 -18.97 -15.54 -11.08
CA ASP A 41 -19.86 -14.38 -10.93
C ASP A 41 -19.19 -13.11 -11.48
N MET A 42 -17.90 -12.94 -11.18
CA MET A 42 -17.07 -11.85 -11.72
C MET A 42 -16.57 -12.11 -13.15
N ARG A 43 -16.62 -13.38 -13.58
CA ARG A 43 -16.06 -13.86 -14.86
C ARG A 43 -14.58 -13.53 -14.99
N ASP A 44 -13.84 -13.68 -13.89
CA ASP A 44 -12.40 -13.38 -13.82
C ASP A 44 -11.67 -14.28 -12.82
N TYR A 45 -10.34 -14.24 -12.82
CA TYR A 45 -9.49 -14.92 -11.86
C TYR A 45 -9.24 -14.05 -10.63
N GLU A 46 -9.35 -14.68 -9.46
CA GLU A 46 -8.93 -14.11 -8.18
C GLU A 46 -7.65 -14.81 -7.72
N LEU A 47 -6.74 -14.04 -7.15
CA LEU A 47 -5.51 -14.53 -6.54
C LEU A 47 -5.57 -14.24 -5.05
N LEU A 48 -5.06 -15.17 -4.25
CA LEU A 48 -4.72 -14.92 -2.85
C LEU A 48 -3.22 -14.66 -2.79
N ILE A 49 -2.84 -13.47 -2.35
CA ILE A 49 -1.48 -12.95 -2.32
C ILE A 49 -1.01 -12.85 -0.87
N SER A 50 0.24 -13.23 -0.61
CA SER A 50 0.94 -12.84 0.61
C SER A 50 1.84 -11.63 0.35
N TRP A 51 1.92 -10.75 1.35
CA TRP A 51 2.61 -9.47 1.24
C TRP A 51 3.93 -9.48 1.99
N ASP A 52 4.96 -8.88 1.41
CA ASP A 52 6.29 -8.81 2.02
C ASP A 52 6.27 -7.88 3.24
N GLY A 53 6.68 -8.39 4.40
CA GLY A 53 6.70 -7.64 5.66
C GLY A 53 5.39 -7.59 6.45
N LEU A 54 4.33 -8.24 5.96
CA LEU A 54 3.04 -8.32 6.65
C LEU A 54 2.79 -9.72 7.24
N GLU A 55 1.86 -9.81 8.19
CA GLU A 55 1.46 -11.08 8.80
C GLU A 55 0.45 -11.81 7.90
N ALA A 56 0.35 -13.14 8.03
CA ALA A 56 -0.55 -13.97 7.20
C ALA A 56 -2.05 -13.62 7.35
N ILE A 57 -2.43 -12.87 8.39
CA ILE A 57 -3.79 -12.35 8.54
C ILE A 57 -4.13 -11.26 7.50
N GLU A 58 -3.12 -10.67 6.86
CA GLU A 58 -3.26 -9.62 5.84
C GLU A 58 -3.20 -10.17 4.40
N ASP A 59 -3.01 -11.48 4.22
CA ASP A 59 -3.07 -12.13 2.91
C ASP A 59 -4.43 -11.85 2.25
N SER A 60 -4.42 -11.39 1.00
CA SER A 60 -5.63 -10.95 0.26
C SER A 60 -5.59 -11.22 -1.23
#